data_AF-A0A3B8J7L5-F1
#
_entry.id   AF-A0A3B8J7L5-F1
#
_cell.length_a   1.000
_cell.length_b   1.000
_cell.length_c   1.000
_cell.angle_alpha   90.00
_cell.angle_beta   90.00
_cell.angle_gamma   90.00
#
_symmetry.space_group_name_H-M   'P 1'
#
loop_
_entity.id
_entity.type
_entity.pdbx_description
1 polymer ?
#
loop_
_entity_poly.entity_id
_entity_poly.type
_entity_poly.pdbx_seq_one_letter_code
_entity_poly.pdbx_strand_id
1 'polypeptide(L)'
;MKRSQTPHEQATDEVLMTRIAKRDKQAFDVLYNRYHKRLYGYLYRMCWQNQVIAEDLLQETFIRVFKAAKDFDPSRKFVTWLFSIGSNLVKNEYRRHARR
;
A
#
# COMPACT_ATOMS: atom_id res chain seq x y z
N MET A 1 16.19 0.54 -27.21
CA MET A 1 16.89 0.48 -25.90
C MET A 1 15.98 -0.28 -24.92
N LYS A 2 16.14 -1.60 -24.80
CA LYS A 2 15.32 -2.42 -23.89
C LYS A 2 15.75 -2.07 -22.46
N ARG A 3 14.89 -1.43 -21.66
CA ARG A 3 15.15 -1.28 -20.23
C ARG A 3 15.30 -2.68 -19.65
N SER A 4 16.49 -3.02 -19.16
CA SER A 4 16.72 -4.27 -18.45
C SER A 4 15.82 -4.25 -17.22
N GLN A 5 14.71 -4.99 -17.26
CA GLN A 5 13.82 -5.11 -16.10
C GLN A 5 14.60 -5.78 -14.97
N THR A 6 14.57 -5.18 -13.79
CA THR A 6 15.22 -5.78 -12.62
C THR A 6 14.44 -7.02 -12.16
N PRO A 7 15.07 -8.01 -11.49
CA PRO A 7 14.36 -9.20 -11.00
C PRO A 7 13.15 -8.90 -10.10
N HIS A 8 13.12 -7.71 -9.46
CA HIS A 8 12.01 -7.26 -8.64
C HIS A 8 10.82 -6.79 -9.50
N GLU A 9 11.08 -6.15 -10.65
CA GLU A 9 10.02 -5.66 -11.54
C GLU A 9 9.19 -6.78 -12.16
N GLN A 10 9.75 -7.98 -12.30
CA GLN A 10 9.08 -9.17 -12.83
C GLN A 10 8.44 -10.05 -11.74
N ALA A 11 8.79 -9.83 -10.46
CA ALA A 11 8.25 -10.61 -9.36
C ALA A 11 6.75 -10.32 -9.12
N THR A 12 6.00 -11.32 -8.65
CA THR A 12 4.63 -11.13 -8.18
C THR A 12 4.62 -10.31 -6.89
N ASP A 13 3.48 -9.69 -6.56
CA ASP A 13 3.38 -8.86 -5.37
C ASP A 13 3.56 -9.67 -4.09
N GLU A 14 3.09 -10.91 -4.07
CA GLU A 14 3.25 -11.83 -2.92
C GLU A 14 4.73 -12.20 -2.70
N VAL A 15 5.51 -12.37 -3.79
CA VAL A 15 6.96 -12.57 -3.70
C VAL A 15 7.65 -11.30 -3.21
N LEU A 16 7.24 -10.12 -3.70
CA LEU A 16 7.76 -8.84 -3.21
C LEU A 16 7.50 -8.68 -1.71
N MET A 17 6.31 -9.01 -1.22
CA MET A 17 5.98 -8.99 0.21
C MET A 17 6.91 -9.89 1.04
N THR A 18 7.22 -11.10 0.54
CA THR A 18 8.16 -12.01 1.19
C THR A 18 9.58 -11.42 1.27
N ARG A 19 9.99 -10.61 0.28
CA ARG A 19 11.27 -9.89 0.29
C ARG A 19 11.23 -8.67 1.21
N ILE A 20 10.12 -7.92 1.23
CA ILE A 20 9.91 -6.79 2.15
C ILE A 20 9.98 -7.25 3.61
N ALA A 21 9.47 -8.45 3.93
CA ALA A 21 9.60 -9.07 5.25
C ALA A 21 11.08 -9.24 5.69
N LYS A 22 11.99 -9.40 4.71
CA LYS A 22 13.45 -9.47 4.88
C LYS A 22 14.15 -8.10 4.75
N ARG A 23 13.40 -7.00 4.83
CA ARG A 23 13.89 -5.60 4.76
C ARG A 23 14.48 -5.20 3.40
N ASP A 24 14.09 -5.88 2.33
CA ASP A 24 14.46 -5.52 0.96
C ASP A 24 13.75 -4.22 0.53
N LYS A 25 14.51 -3.13 0.45
CA LYS A 25 14.01 -1.79 0.08
C LYS A 25 13.57 -1.74 -1.39
N GLN A 26 14.31 -2.40 -2.29
CA GLN A 26 13.98 -2.39 -3.71
C GLN A 26 12.66 -3.10 -3.98
N ALA A 27 12.37 -4.18 -3.25
CA ALA A 27 11.07 -4.85 -3.32
C ALA A 27 9.92 -3.92 -2.89
N PHE A 28 10.13 -3.13 -1.83
CA PHE A 28 9.16 -2.14 -1.38
C PHE A 28 8.94 -1.03 -2.42
N ASP A 29 10.01 -0.49 -3.01
CA ASP A 29 9.91 0.56 -4.03
C ASP A 29 9.14 0.10 -5.27
N VAL A 30 9.37 -1.13 -5.73
CA VAL A 30 8.60 -1.70 -6.85
C VAL A 30 7.11 -1.80 -6.48
N LEU A 31 6.81 -2.33 -5.30
CA LEU A 31 5.43 -2.47 -4.82
C LEU A 31 4.74 -1.10 -4.64
N TYR A 32 5.45 -0.11 -4.09
CA TYR A 32 4.98 1.26 -3.97
C TYR A 32 4.68 1.86 -5.34
N ASN A 33 5.61 1.75 -6.29
CA ASN A 33 5.46 2.28 -7.65
C ASN A 33 4.27 1.65 -8.39
N ARG A 34 4.00 0.35 -8.18
CA ARG A 34 2.84 -0.34 -8.76
C ARG A 34 1.51 0.20 -8.24
N TYR A 35 1.42 0.56 -6.96
CA TYR A 35 0.13 0.76 -6.30
C TYR A 35 -0.17 2.18 -5.81
N HIS A 36 0.83 3.03 -5.55
CA HIS A 36 0.62 4.33 -4.90
C HIS A 36 -0.41 5.19 -5.63
N LYS A 37 -0.36 5.34 -6.97
CA LYS A 37 -1.33 6.17 -7.72
C LYS A 37 -2.74 5.62 -7.63
N ARG A 38 -2.89 4.30 -7.78
CA ARG A 38 -4.21 3.64 -7.76
C ARG A 38 -4.83 3.70 -6.37
N LEU A 39 -4.03 3.45 -5.33
CA LEU A 39 -4.47 3.56 -3.94
C LEU A 39 -4.79 5.01 -3.57
N TYR A 40 -3.95 5.97 -3.97
CA TYR A 40 -4.22 7.39 -3.78
C TYR A 40 -5.55 7.81 -4.40
N GLY A 41 -5.80 7.49 -5.67
CA GLY A 41 -7.07 7.82 -6.32
C GLY A 41 -8.30 7.14 -5.70
N TYR A 42 -8.13 6.00 -5.05
CA TYR A 42 -9.17 5.38 -4.23
C TYR A 42 -9.39 6.15 -2.93
N LEU A 43 -8.34 6.37 -2.14
CA LEU A 43 -8.39 7.10 -0.87
C LEU A 43 -8.91 8.53 -1.06
N TYR A 44 -8.47 9.23 -2.10
CA TYR A 44 -8.92 10.57 -2.44
C TYR A 44 -10.43 10.66 -2.63
N ARG A 45 -11.03 9.72 -3.37
CA ARG A 45 -12.50 9.63 -3.52
C ARG A 45 -13.17 9.29 -2.20
N MET A 46 -12.58 8.38 -1.43
CA MET A 46 -13.07 7.98 -0.11
C MET A 46 -12.84 9.05 0.97
N CYS A 47 -12.12 10.13 0.71
CA CYS A 47 -11.89 11.22 1.65
C CYS A 47 -12.55 12.53 1.16
N TRP A 48 -13.65 12.44 0.40
CA TRP A 48 -14.34 13.58 -0.22
C TRP A 48 -13.39 14.56 -0.92
N GLN A 49 -12.43 14.02 -1.68
CA GLN A 49 -11.48 14.81 -2.46
C GLN A 49 -10.57 15.72 -1.61
N ASN A 50 -10.41 15.40 -0.32
CA ASN A 50 -9.42 16.05 0.54
C ASN A 50 -8.03 15.45 0.26
N GLN A 51 -7.17 16.25 -0.40
CA GLN A 51 -5.81 15.84 -0.76
C GLN A 51 -4.95 15.53 0.45
N VAL A 52 -4.94 16.41 1.47
CA VAL A 52 -4.08 16.28 2.65
C VAL A 52 -4.37 14.98 3.39
N ILE A 53 -5.66 14.69 3.62
CA ILE A 53 -6.07 13.45 4.29
C ILE A 53 -5.72 12.23 3.43
N ALA A 54 -5.97 12.28 2.12
CA ALA A 54 -5.68 11.16 1.23
C ALA A 54 -4.19 10.82 1.16
N GLU A 55 -3.31 11.83 1.13
CA GLU A 55 -1.85 11.65 1.16
C GLU A 55 -1.39 11.05 2.51
N ASP A 56 -1.91 11.55 3.62
CA ASP A 56 -1.58 11.02 4.96
C ASP A 56 -1.99 9.54 5.09
N LEU A 57 -3.22 9.20 4.68
CA LEU A 57 -3.70 7.82 4.70
C LEU A 57 -2.92 6.90 3.74
N LEU A 58 -2.47 7.42 2.60
CA LEU A 58 -1.62 6.66 1.67
C LEU A 58 -0.29 6.30 2.34
N GLN A 59 0.38 7.29 2.94
CA GLN A 59 1.65 7.09 3.63
C GLN A 59 1.50 6.10 4.78
N GLU A 60 0.50 6.30 5.65
CA GLU A 60 0.21 5.40 6.76
C GLU A 60 -0.12 3.97 6.28
N THR A 61 -0.82 3.82 5.15
CA THR A 61 -1.09 2.50 4.55
C THR A 61 0.22 1.79 4.21
N PHE A 62 1.16 2.46 3.54
CA PHE A 62 2.43 1.85 3.14
C PHE A 62 3.36 1.60 4.33
N ILE A 63 3.32 2.44 5.37
CA ILE A 63 4.01 2.18 6.64
C ILE A 63 3.48 0.88 7.27
N ARG A 64 2.15 0.68 7.28
CA ARG A 64 1.54 -0.56 7.78
C ARG A 64 1.90 -1.77 6.94
N VAL A 65 1.94 -1.64 5.62
CA VAL A 65 2.42 -2.71 4.72
C VAL A 65 3.84 -3.12 5.10
N PHE A 66 4.76 -2.17 5.26
CA PHE A 66 6.14 -2.47 5.63
C PHE A 66 6.27 -3.11 7.02
N LYS A 67 5.48 -2.65 8.00
CA LYS A 67 5.47 -3.20 9.36
C LYS A 67 4.89 -4.62 9.42
N ALA A 68 3.79 -4.87 8.71
CA ALA A 68 3.08 -6.14 8.72
C ALA A 68 3.58 -7.13 7.66
N ALA A 69 4.62 -6.80 6.88
CA ALA A 69 5.12 -7.67 5.82
C ALA A 69 5.55 -9.05 6.30
N LYS A 70 6.05 -9.17 7.55
CA LYS A 70 6.43 -10.46 8.15
C LYS A 70 5.24 -11.37 8.44
N ASP A 71 4.07 -10.78 8.68
CA ASP A 71 2.84 -11.48 9.06
C ASP A 71 1.90 -11.67 7.85
N PHE A 72 2.31 -11.22 6.67
CA PHE A 72 1.53 -11.34 5.45
C PHE A 72 1.49 -12.80 4.98
N ASP A 73 0.28 -13.32 4.79
CA ASP A 73 0.01 -14.64 4.23
C ASP A 73 0.04 -14.59 2.69
N PRO A 74 1.06 -15.19 2.04
CA PRO A 74 1.22 -15.14 0.58
C PRO A 74 0.14 -15.91 -0.21
N SER A 75 -0.72 -16.69 0.46
CA SER A 75 -1.87 -17.32 -0.20
C SER A 75 -2.97 -16.29 -0.55
N ARG A 76 -2.95 -15.12 0.10
CA ARG A 76 -3.90 -14.04 -0.11
C ARG A 76 -3.40 -13.08 -1.17
N LYS A 77 -4.32 -12.52 -1.96
CA LYS A 77 -4.00 -11.48 -2.94
C LYS A 77 -3.57 -10.20 -2.24
N PHE A 78 -2.34 -9.76 -2.51
CA PHE A 78 -1.78 -8.55 -1.90
C PHE A 78 -2.67 -7.32 -2.12
N VAL A 79 -3.16 -7.12 -3.35
CA VAL A 79 -4.00 -5.96 -3.69
C VAL A 79 -5.26 -5.86 -2.83
N THR A 80 -5.92 -6.98 -2.54
CA THR A 80 -7.13 -7.00 -1.70
C THR A 80 -6.79 -6.61 -0.26
N TRP A 81 -5.67 -7.13 0.25
CA TRP A 81 -5.19 -6.80 1.58
C TRP A 81 -4.78 -5.32 1.70
N LEU A 82 -4.04 -4.79 0.72
CA LEU A 82 -3.63 -3.38 0.65
C LEU A 82 -4.84 -2.43 0.73
N PHE A 83 -5.85 -2.66 -0.11
CA PHE A 83 -7.05 -1.81 -0.13
C PHE A 83 -7.90 -1.97 1.14
N SER A 84 -7.82 -3.13 1.81
CA SER A 84 -8.47 -3.34 3.11
C SER A 84 -7.83 -2.47 4.20
N ILE A 85 -6.50 -2.36 4.23
CA ILE A 85 -5.78 -1.46 5.16
C ILE A 85 -6.23 -0.01 4.93
N GLY A 86 -6.17 0.46 3.67
CA GLY A 86 -6.58 1.83 3.32
C GLY A 86 -8.03 2.12 3.69
N SER A 87 -8.94 1.17 3.42
CA SER A 87 -10.37 1.33 3.77
C SER A 87 -10.61 1.37 5.28
N ASN A 88 -9.86 0.61 6.06
CA ASN A 88 -9.95 0.67 7.53
C ASN A 88 -9.43 2.00 8.09
N LEU A 89 -8.38 2.56 7.47
CA LEU A 89 -7.88 3.89 7.82
C LEU A 89 -8.90 4.98 7.53
N VAL A 90 -9.56 4.96 6.37
CA VAL A 90 -10.65 5.90 6.04
C VAL A 90 -11.78 5.80 7.08
N LYS A 91 -12.21 4.59 7.44
CA LYS A 91 -13.26 4.41 8.47
C LYS A 91 -12.85 5.00 9.81
N ASN A 92 -11.58 4.86 10.20
CA ASN A 92 -11.06 5.45 11.43
C ASN A 92 -11.02 6.99 11.34
N GLU A 93 -10.67 7.54 10.18
CA GLU A 93 -10.67 8.97 9.92
C GLU A 93 -12.08 9.57 10.11
N TYR A 94 -13.09 8.94 9.52
CA TYR A 94 -14.48 9.38 9.70
C TYR A 94 -14.96 9.32 11.15
N ARG A 95 -14.60 8.26 11.88
CA ARG A 95 -14.92 8.16 13.32
C ARG A 95 -14.23 9.25 14.14
N ARG A 96 -13.03 9.69 13.75
CA ARG A 96 -12.29 10.77 14.41
C ARG A 96 -12.97 12.11 14.16
N HIS A 97 -13.42 12.37 12.94
CA HIS A 97 -14.16 13.58 12.58
C HIS A 97 -15.51 13.66 13.29
N ALA A 98 -16.25 12.56 13.40
CA ALA A 98 -17.57 12.55 14.07
C ALA A 98 -17.53 12.78 15.59
N ARG A 99 -16.35 12.74 16.22
CA ARG A 99 -16.15 12.97 17.66
C ARG A 99 -15.68 14.40 17.99
N ARG A 100 -15.43 15.22 16.97
CA ARG A 100 -15.07 16.63 17.09
C ARG A 100 -16.30 17.48 16.83
#